data_AF-A0A975TJ87-F1
#
_entry.id   AF-A0A975TJ87-F1
#
_cell.length_a   1.000
_cell.length_b   1.000
_cell.length_c   1.000
_cell.angle_alpha   90.00
_cell.angle_beta   90.00
_cell.angle_gamma   90.00
#
_symmetry.space_group_name_H-M   'P 1'
#
loop_
_entity.id
_entity.type
_entity.pdbx_description
1 polymer ?
#
loop_
_entity_poly.entity_id
_entity_poly.type
_entity_poly.pdbx_seq_one_letter_code
_entity_poly.pdbx_strand_id
1 'polypeptide(L)'
;MPGPGEPLWLDEDRAWALALTEVEGDVCPDCGQPWSEASKIDNEYAYTAEVVRCHACLAGAQAAHAHQKRGGDARGIHVAISKRR
;
A
#
# COMPACT_ATOMS: atom_id res chain seq x y z
N MET A 1 23.96 -18.00 -6.03
CA MET A 1 24.59 -17.39 -7.22
C MET A 1 24.82 -18.50 -8.22
N PRO A 2 24.41 -18.34 -9.49
CA PRO A 2 24.74 -19.31 -10.54
C PRO A 2 26.25 -19.50 -10.64
N GLY A 3 26.69 -20.68 -11.07
CA GLY A 3 28.09 -20.97 -11.33
C GLY A 3 28.63 -20.23 -12.57
N PRO A 4 29.97 -20.23 -12.77
CA PRO A 4 30.56 -19.63 -13.97
C PRO A 4 29.99 -20.22 -15.27
N GLY A 5 29.39 -19.36 -16.11
CA GLY A 5 28.78 -19.76 -17.38
C GLY A 5 27.31 -20.19 -17.29
N GLU A 6 26.76 -20.31 -16.08
CA GLU A 6 25.32 -20.52 -15.89
C GLU A 6 24.56 -19.20 -16.01
N PRO A 7 23.41 -19.17 -16.69
CA PRO A 7 22.60 -17.97 -16.81
C PRO A 7 22.03 -17.55 -15.45
N LEU A 8 22.05 -16.25 -15.18
CA LEU A 8 21.44 -15.67 -13.97
C LEU A 8 19.91 -15.67 -14.00
N TRP A 9 19.34 -15.60 -15.20
CA TRP A 9 17.91 -15.65 -15.46
C TRP A 9 17.62 -16.78 -16.43
N LEU A 10 16.73 -17.68 -16.04
CA LEU A 10 16.17 -18.69 -16.91
C LEU A 10 15.05 -18.07 -17.76
N ASP A 11 14.69 -18.74 -18.84
CA ASP A 11 13.53 -18.35 -19.65
C ASP A 11 12.24 -18.35 -18.82
N GLU A 12 12.14 -19.27 -17.86
CA GLU A 12 11.04 -19.33 -16.89
C GLU A 12 11.02 -18.10 -15.97
N ASP A 13 12.16 -17.65 -15.47
CA ASP A 13 12.23 -16.44 -14.63
C ASP A 13 11.74 -15.21 -15.41
N ARG A 14 12.10 -15.12 -16.70
CA ARG A 14 11.59 -14.06 -17.58
C ARG A 14 10.07 -14.18 -17.78
N ALA A 15 9.57 -15.39 -18.00
CA ALA A 15 8.14 -15.62 -18.17
C ALA A 15 7.35 -15.19 -16.92
N TRP A 16 7.83 -15.54 -15.72
CA TRP A 16 7.24 -15.11 -14.47
C TRP A 16 7.29 -13.60 -14.26
N ALA A 17 8.40 -12.95 -14.61
CA ALA A 17 8.52 -11.49 -14.51
C ALA A 17 7.53 -10.75 -15.42
N LEU A 18 7.31 -11.26 -16.64
CA LEU A 18 6.34 -10.70 -17.58
C LEU A 18 4.91 -10.90 -17.08
N ALA A 19 4.59 -12.11 -16.58
CA ALA A 19 3.28 -12.40 -16.01
C ALA A 19 3.00 -11.52 -14.77
N LEU A 20 4.00 -11.32 -13.90
CA LEU A 20 3.88 -10.42 -12.76
C LEU A 20 3.59 -8.97 -13.21
N THR A 21 4.28 -8.50 -14.25
CA THR A 21 4.06 -7.15 -14.79
C THR A 21 2.61 -6.96 -15.28
N GLU A 22 2.03 -7.98 -15.90
CA GLU A 22 0.63 -7.95 -16.33
C GLU A 22 -0.33 -7.91 -15.13
N VAL A 23 -0.10 -8.72 -14.11
CA VAL A 23 -0.91 -8.74 -12.88
C VAL A 23 -0.82 -7.41 -12.14
N GLU A 24 0.39 -6.87 -11.96
CA GLU A 24 0.59 -5.57 -11.28
C GLU A 24 -0.03 -4.41 -12.07
N GLY A 25 0.01 -4.49 -13.41
CA GLY A 25 -0.63 -3.51 -14.29
C GLY A 25 -2.16 -3.53 -14.22
N ASP A 26 -2.77 -4.65 -13.82
CA ASP A 26 -4.21 -4.76 -13.62
C ASP A 26 -4.66 -4.28 -12.24
N VAL A 27 -3.79 -3.78 -11.36
CA VAL A 27 -4.21 -3.37 -10.02
C VAL A 27 -4.73 -1.92 -10.01
N CYS A 28 -5.91 -1.70 -9.44
CA CYS A 28 -6.42 -0.35 -9.17
C CYS A 28 -5.47 0.40 -8.21
N PRO A 29 -4.98 1.61 -8.56
CA PRO A 29 -3.99 2.33 -7.75
C PRO A 29 -4.51 2.81 -6.39
N ASP A 30 -5.83 2.88 -6.22
CA ASP A 30 -6.46 3.36 -4.99
C ASP A 30 -6.86 2.20 -4.07
N CYS A 31 -7.62 1.23 -4.57
CA CYS A 31 -8.20 0.16 -3.76
C CYS A 31 -7.47 -1.18 -3.83
N GLY A 32 -6.53 -1.35 -4.77
CA GLY A 32 -5.74 -2.57 -4.93
C GLY A 32 -6.47 -3.76 -5.57
N GLN A 33 -7.72 -3.61 -5.99
CA GLN A 33 -8.48 -4.68 -6.65
C GLN A 33 -8.09 -4.82 -8.13
N PRO A 34 -8.27 -6.01 -8.75
CA PRO A 34 -8.10 -6.19 -10.19
C PRO A 34 -9.05 -5.26 -10.97
N TRP A 35 -8.49 -4.38 -11.79
CA TRP A 35 -9.18 -3.37 -12.57
C TRP A 35 -10.07 -4.01 -13.64
N SER A 36 -9.56 -5.06 -14.29
CA SER A 36 -10.31 -5.88 -15.26
C SER A 36 -11.57 -6.52 -14.68
N GLU A 37 -11.66 -6.66 -13.35
CA GLU A 37 -12.85 -7.12 -12.64
C GLU A 37 -13.66 -5.93 -12.11
N ALA A 38 -13.04 -5.08 -11.31
CA ALA A 38 -13.72 -4.01 -10.57
C ALA A 38 -14.38 -2.96 -11.47
N SER A 39 -13.91 -2.79 -12.72
CA SER A 39 -14.49 -1.86 -13.69
C SER A 39 -15.67 -2.43 -14.50
N LYS A 40 -16.00 -3.72 -14.35
CA LYS A 40 -17.14 -4.33 -15.06
C LYS A 40 -18.46 -3.85 -14.49
N ILE A 41 -19.40 -3.50 -15.37
CA ILE A 41 -20.76 -3.09 -14.98
C ILE A 41 -21.50 -4.17 -14.19
N ASP A 42 -21.23 -5.45 -14.49
CA ASP A 42 -21.84 -6.59 -13.79
C ASP A 42 -21.43 -6.66 -12.30
N ASN A 43 -20.36 -5.96 -11.91
CA ASN A 43 -19.88 -5.87 -10.54
C ASN A 43 -20.39 -4.61 -9.82
N GLU A 44 -21.32 -3.86 -10.40
CA GLU A 44 -22.04 -2.81 -9.68
C GLU A 44 -22.69 -3.43 -8.44
N TYR A 45 -22.39 -2.87 -7.26
CA TYR A 45 -22.82 -3.37 -5.94
C TYR A 45 -22.17 -4.69 -5.45
N ALA A 46 -21.18 -5.25 -6.16
CA ALA A 46 -20.48 -6.47 -5.73
C ALA A 46 -19.45 -6.24 -4.59
N TYR A 47 -19.01 -5.00 -4.40
CA TYR A 47 -18.00 -4.64 -3.41
C TYR A 47 -18.62 -3.92 -2.21
N THR A 48 -18.14 -4.26 -1.01
CA THR A 48 -18.48 -3.56 0.24
C THR A 48 -17.22 -2.92 0.84
N ALA A 49 -17.39 -1.81 1.54
CA ALA A 49 -16.31 -1.15 2.26
C ALA A 49 -16.65 -0.99 3.74
N GLU A 50 -15.64 -1.13 4.60
CA GLU A 50 -15.75 -0.89 6.03
C GLU A 50 -14.81 0.22 6.48
N VAL A 51 -15.28 1.05 7.42
CA VAL A 51 -14.46 2.10 8.01
C VAL A 51 -13.58 1.49 9.11
N VAL A 52 -12.28 1.38 8.85
CA VAL A 52 -11.29 0.89 9.82
C VAL A 52 -10.58 2.06 10.50
N ARG A 53 -10.46 2.00 11.82
CA ARG A 53 -9.66 2.95 12.60
C ARG A 53 -8.22 2.48 12.71
N CYS A 54 -7.29 3.22 12.12
CA CYS A 54 -5.86 3.01 12.36
C CYS A 54 -5.45 3.58 13.72
N HIS A 55 -5.14 2.71 14.70
CA HIS A 55 -4.72 3.12 16.04
C HIS A 55 -3.37 3.86 16.06
N ALA A 56 -2.47 3.56 15.11
CA ALA A 56 -1.21 4.28 14.95
C ALA A 56 -1.44 5.73 14.49
N CYS A 57 -2.27 5.92 13.46
CA CYS A 57 -2.65 7.25 12.99
C CYS A 57 -3.43 8.03 14.05
N LEU A 58 -4.32 7.37 14.81
CA LEU A 58 -5.01 8.00 15.94
C LEU A 58 -4.00 8.52 16.98
N ALA A 59 -2.99 7.72 17.34
CA ALA A 59 -1.95 8.15 18.27
C ALA A 59 -1.16 9.35 17.74
N GLY A 60 -0.83 9.36 16.44
CA GLY A 60 -0.18 10.50 15.78
C GLY A 60 -1.03 11.77 15.82
N ALA A 61 -2.32 11.66 15.48
CA ALA A 61 -3.26 12.77 15.53
C ALA A 61 -3.44 13.31 16.96
N GLN A 62 -3.51 12.41 17.96
CA GLN A 62 -3.57 12.81 19.37
C GLN A 62 -2.30 13.55 19.82
N ALA A 63 -1.12 13.13 19.36
CA ALA A 63 0.14 13.80 19.68
C ALA A 63 0.22 15.22 19.05
N ALA A 64 -0.14 15.36 17.77
CA ALA A 64 -0.22 16.67 17.11
C ALA A 64 -1.19 17.61 17.83
N HIS A 65 -2.38 17.11 18.15
CA HIS A 65 -3.40 17.87 18.88
C HIS A 65 -2.93 18.29 20.28
N ALA A 66 -2.24 17.39 20.99
CA ALA A 66 -1.68 17.69 22.30
C ALA A 66 -0.57 18.77 22.22
N HIS A 67 0.25 18.77 21.17
CA HIS A 67 1.25 19.81 20.93
C HIS A 67 0.60 21.18 20.72
N GLN A 68 -0.41 21.25 19.85
CA GLN A 68 -1.15 22.49 19.59
C GLN A 68 -1.84 23.03 20.85
N LYS A 69 -2.47 22.15 21.63
CA LYS A 69 -3.10 22.52 22.91
C LYS A 69 -2.13 23.08 23.95
N ARG A 70 -0.85 22.75 23.85
CA ARG A 70 0.22 23.29 24.71
C ARG A 70 0.79 24.61 24.18
N GLY A 71 0.17 25.20 23.15
CA GLY A 71 0.61 26.45 22.52
C GLY A 71 1.66 26.27 21.43
N GLY A 72 1.94 25.03 21.02
CA GLY A 72 2.87 24.73 19.93
C GLY A 72 2.29 25.08 18.55
N ASP A 73 3.14 25.53 17.63
CA ASP A 73 2.77 25.72 16.22
C ASP A 73 2.77 24.37 15.49
N ALA A 74 1.64 24.02 14.88
CA ALA A 74 1.48 22.76 14.15
C ALA A 74 2.03 22.80 12.71
N ARG A 75 2.48 23.96 12.22
CA ARG A 75 3.04 24.08 10.87
C ARG A 75 4.47 23.54 10.84
N GLY A 76 4.76 22.70 9.85
CA GLY A 76 6.09 22.15 9.64
C GLY A 76 6.52 21.07 10.65
N ILE A 77 5.61 20.57 11.50
CA ILE A 77 5.94 19.49 12.44
C ILE A 77 5.76 18.12 11.77
N HIS A 78 6.65 17.19 12.09
CA HIS A 78 6.53 15.78 11.72
C HIS A 78 6.26 14.95 12.98
N VAL A 79 5.19 14.15 12.98
CA VAL A 79 4.87 13.24 14.08
C VAL A 79 5.39 11.85 13.76
N ALA A 80 6.53 11.50 14.34
CA ALA A 80 7.07 10.14 14.23
C ALA A 80 6.21 9.17 15.07
N ILE A 81 5.71 8.10 14.44
CA ILE A 81 4.92 7.06 15.09
C ILE A 81 5.76 5.79 15.20
N SER A 82 5.87 5.21 16.40
CA SER A 82 6.58 3.96 16.65
C SER A 82 5.74 2.99 17.48
N LYS A 83 5.94 1.69 17.28
CA LYS A 83 5.27 0.65 18.08
C LYS A 83 6.00 0.50 19.41
N ARG A 84 5.26 0.49 20.52
CA ARG A 84 5.82 0.18 21.85
C ARG A 84 6.24 -1.29 21.84
N ARG A 85 7.49 -1.54 22.23
CA ARG A 85 8.04 -2.90 22.41
C ARG A 85 7.54 -3.49 23.71
#